data_AF-A0A7G7BIZ1-F1
#
_entry.id   AF-A0A7G7BIZ1-F1
#
_cell.length_a   1.000
_cell.length_b   1.000
_cell.length_c   1.000
_cell.angle_alpha   90.00
_cell.angle_beta   90.00
_cell.angle_gamma   90.00
#
_symmetry.space_group_name_H-M   'P 1'
#
loop_
_entity.id
_entity.type
_entity.pdbx_description
1 polymer ?
#
loop_
_entity_poly.entity_id
_entity_poly.type
_entity_poly.pdbx_seq_one_letter_code
_entity_poly.pdbx_strand_id
1 'polypeptide(L)'
;MSITLHENAPAAIAELSTVFGDGMTAYDTGSKFTCTEADVIARVLYLTGQEEAAVTWLLGHVEGEDWDDTHAHEYDVEKDGDNRSPRPFNEADIRGHLAAIA
;
A
#
# COMPACT_ATOMS: atom_id res chain seq x y z
N MET A 1 -15.85 18.02 8.20
CA MET A 1 -16.70 16.90 8.66
C MET A 1 -16.05 16.35 9.91
N SER A 2 -16.78 16.16 11.01
CA SER A 2 -16.24 15.55 12.23
C SER A 2 -16.70 14.10 12.27
N ILE A 3 -15.75 13.18 12.47
CA ILE A 3 -16.03 11.77 12.70
C ILE A 3 -15.90 11.51 14.21
N THR A 4 -16.88 10.83 14.78
CA THR A 4 -16.78 10.28 16.14
C THR A 4 -16.36 8.82 16.02
N LEU A 5 -15.21 8.48 16.58
CA LEU A 5 -14.75 7.08 16.66
C LEU A 5 -15.39 6.38 17.85
N HIS A 6 -15.78 5.12 17.65
CA HIS A 6 -16.20 4.25 18.74
C HIS A 6 -15.01 3.96 19.68
N GLU A 7 -15.25 3.75 20.97
CA GLU A 7 -14.18 3.46 21.96
C GLU A 7 -13.34 2.22 21.58
N ASN A 8 -13.96 1.27 20.89
CA ASN A 8 -13.32 0.04 20.39
C ASN A 8 -12.65 0.19 19.03
N ALA A 9 -12.66 1.37 18.39
CA ALA A 9 -12.02 1.56 17.09
C ALA A 9 -10.53 1.16 17.09
N PRO A 10 -9.70 1.49 18.10
CA PRO A 10 -8.31 1.05 18.13
C PRO A 10 -8.15 -0.47 18.13
N ALA A 11 -9.01 -1.21 18.84
CA ALA A 11 -8.98 -2.66 18.87
C ALA A 11 -9.35 -3.25 17.50
N ALA A 12 -10.41 -2.74 16.88
CA ALA A 12 -10.82 -3.17 15.54
C ALA A 12 -9.74 -2.89 14.47
N ILE A 13 -9.03 -1.76 14.60
CA ILE A 13 -7.89 -1.43 13.72
C ILE A 13 -6.71 -2.39 13.95
N ALA A 14 -6.43 -2.75 15.20
CA ALA A 14 -5.40 -3.74 15.50
C ALA A 14 -5.77 -5.12 14.91
N GLU A 15 -7.04 -5.52 14.95
CA GLU A 15 -7.50 -6.74 14.27
C GLU A 15 -7.36 -6.62 12.74
N LEU A 16 -7.74 -5.47 12.17
CA LEU A 16 -7.59 -5.18 10.75
C LEU A 16 -6.13 -5.31 10.29
N SER A 17 -5.17 -4.82 11.10
CA SER A 17 -3.75 -4.91 10.77
C SER A 17 -3.23 -6.34 10.76
N THR A 18 -3.83 -7.25 11.53
CA THR A 18 -3.46 -8.68 11.45
C THR A 18 -3.89 -9.34 10.14
N VAL A 19 -5.00 -8.89 9.54
CA VAL A 19 -5.50 -9.41 8.26
C VAL A 19 -4.70 -8.84 7.10
N PHE A 20 -4.55 -7.53 7.03
CA PHE A 20 -3.89 -6.87 5.90
C PHE A 20 -2.36 -6.88 6.01
N GLY A 21 -1.83 -7.06 7.22
CA GLY A 21 -0.40 -7.28 7.47
C GLY A 21 0.03 -8.74 7.34
N ASP A 22 -0.88 -9.66 7.04
CA ASP A 22 -0.53 -11.05 6.69
C ASP A 22 -0.02 -11.10 5.24
N GLY A 23 1.21 -11.58 5.06
CA GLY A 23 1.87 -11.59 3.75
C GLY A 23 1.15 -12.43 2.70
N MET A 24 0.51 -13.55 3.10
CA MET A 24 -0.26 -14.37 2.16
C MET A 24 -1.52 -13.64 1.69
N THR A 25 -2.26 -13.04 2.62
CA THR A 25 -3.43 -12.22 2.31
C THR A 25 -3.05 -11.04 1.41
N ALA A 26 -1.97 -10.33 1.75
CA ALA A 26 -1.47 -9.21 0.97
C ALA A 26 -1.09 -9.62 -0.45
N TYR A 27 -0.40 -10.74 -0.63
CA TYR A 27 0.03 -11.23 -1.95
C TYR A 27 -1.16 -11.72 -2.80
N ASP A 28 -1.99 -12.61 -2.26
CA ASP A 28 -3.07 -13.26 -3.01
C ASP A 28 -4.22 -12.29 -3.32
N THR A 29 -4.50 -11.37 -2.41
CA THR A 29 -5.66 -10.46 -2.49
C THR A 29 -5.26 -9.05 -2.88
N GLY A 30 -4.12 -8.55 -2.42
CA GLY A 30 -3.68 -7.17 -2.67
C GLY A 30 -3.57 -6.87 -4.17
N SER A 31 -3.09 -7.82 -4.96
CA SER A 31 -3.02 -7.69 -6.43
C SER A 31 -4.34 -7.53 -7.16
N LYS A 32 -5.47 -7.73 -6.47
CA LYS A 32 -6.83 -7.60 -7.04
C LYS A 32 -7.47 -6.26 -6.70
N PHE A 33 -6.87 -5.49 -5.80
CA PHE A 33 -7.29 -4.13 -5.48
C PHE A 33 -6.72 -3.18 -6.52
N THR A 34 -7.44 -2.11 -6.83
CA THR A 34 -6.84 -0.99 -7.55
C THR A 34 -5.83 -0.27 -6.64
N CYS A 35 -4.85 0.43 -7.22
CA CYS A 35 -3.86 1.19 -6.46
C CYS A 35 -4.51 2.14 -5.44
N THR A 36 -5.57 2.85 -5.85
CA THR A 36 -6.28 3.76 -4.95
C THR A 36 -6.96 3.03 -3.79
N GLU A 37 -7.54 1.84 -4.01
CA GLU A 37 -8.14 1.07 -2.93
C GLU A 37 -7.07 0.50 -1.98
N ALA A 38 -5.95 0.02 -2.52
CA ALA A 38 -4.82 -0.45 -1.75
C ALA A 38 -4.23 0.69 -0.88
N ASP A 39 -4.06 1.89 -1.45
CA ASP A 39 -3.58 3.09 -0.76
C ASP A 39 -4.51 3.53 0.37
N VAL A 40 -5.83 3.46 0.18
CA VAL A 40 -6.79 3.81 1.22
C VAL A 40 -6.64 2.90 2.45
N ILE A 41 -6.44 1.59 2.24
CA ILE A 41 -6.20 0.64 3.32
C ILE A 41 -4.85 0.93 4.00
N ALA A 42 -3.79 1.08 3.20
CA ALA A 42 -2.45 1.38 3.68
C ALA A 42 -2.43 2.66 4.53
N ARG A 43 -3.15 3.71 4.09
CA ARG A 43 -3.28 4.97 4.81
C ARG A 43 -3.96 4.79 6.17
N VAL A 44 -5.04 4.02 6.25
CA VAL A 44 -5.71 3.74 7.53
C VAL A 44 -4.76 3.04 8.49
N LEU A 45 -4.03 2.02 8.03
CA LEU A 45 -3.04 1.29 8.82
C LEU A 45 -1.91 2.22 9.29
N TYR A 46 -1.34 3.01 8.38
CA TYR A 46 -0.25 3.93 8.69
C TYR A 46 -0.65 5.01 9.72
N LEU A 47 -1.75 5.73 9.48
CA LEU A 47 -2.22 6.81 10.35
C LEU A 47 -2.64 6.33 11.75
N THR A 48 -2.85 5.03 11.91
CA THR A 48 -3.23 4.40 13.19
C THR A 48 -2.08 3.66 13.85
N GLY A 49 -0.85 3.86 13.36
CA GLY A 49 0.38 3.33 13.95
C GLY A 49 0.71 1.88 13.57
N GLN A 50 0.03 1.32 12.56
CA GLN A 50 0.23 -0.04 12.05
C GLN A 50 1.14 -0.02 10.80
N GLU A 51 2.28 0.70 10.87
CA GLU A 51 3.15 0.96 9.71
C GLU A 51 3.62 -0.32 9.02
N GLU A 52 4.09 -1.32 9.77
CA GLU A 52 4.58 -2.57 9.17
C GLU A 52 3.47 -3.34 8.44
N ALA A 53 2.24 -3.30 8.93
CA ALA A 53 1.09 -3.89 8.24
C ALA A 53 0.77 -3.12 6.94
N ALA A 54 0.89 -1.79 6.95
CA ALA A 54 0.72 -0.97 5.75
C ALA A 54 1.79 -1.28 4.69
N VAL A 55 3.04 -1.47 5.11
CA VAL A 55 4.15 -1.87 4.23
C VAL A 55 3.91 -3.25 3.64
N THR A 56 3.59 -4.25 4.46
CA THR A 56 3.27 -5.61 3.98
C THR A 56 2.12 -5.60 2.98
N TRP A 57 1.06 -4.84 3.26
CA TRP A 57 -0.08 -4.71 2.37
C TRP A 57 0.31 -4.17 0.99
N LEU A 58 1.06 -3.06 0.94
CA LEU A 58 1.50 -2.47 -0.32
C LEU A 58 2.54 -3.32 -1.07
N LEU A 59 3.40 -4.04 -0.34
CA LEU A 59 4.31 -5.01 -0.96
C LEU A 59 3.51 -6.11 -1.67
N GLY A 60 2.56 -6.74 -0.96
CA GLY A 60 1.73 -7.79 -1.56
C GLY A 60 0.87 -7.30 -2.72
N HIS A 61 0.39 -6.05 -2.66
CA HIS A 61 -0.31 -5.40 -3.76
C HIS A 61 0.56 -5.33 -5.02
N VAL A 62 1.80 -4.85 -4.91
CA VAL A 62 2.71 -4.71 -6.06
C VAL A 62 3.26 -6.08 -6.53
N GLU A 63 3.56 -6.99 -5.62
CA GLU A 63 4.18 -8.28 -5.95
C GLU A 63 3.22 -9.26 -6.64
N GLY A 64 1.93 -9.19 -6.33
CA GLY A 64 0.95 -10.09 -6.93
C GLY A 64 0.34 -9.59 -8.24
N GLU A 65 0.62 -8.35 -8.66
CA GLU A 65 0.22 -7.89 -9.99
C GLU A 65 1.03 -8.63 -11.07
N ASP A 66 0.33 -9.31 -11.98
CA ASP A 66 0.93 -9.75 -13.23
C ASP A 66 1.32 -8.48 -13.99
N TRP A 67 2.61 -8.32 -14.28
CA TRP A 67 3.30 -7.09 -14.71
C TRP A 67 2.88 -6.51 -16.09
N ASP A 68 1.63 -6.68 -16.53
CA ASP A 68 1.22 -6.42 -17.91
C ASP A 68 0.56 -5.07 -18.19
N ASP A 69 0.06 -4.25 -17.22
CA ASP A 69 -0.69 -3.05 -17.69
C ASP A 69 -0.81 -1.77 -16.82
N THR A 70 -0.08 -1.55 -15.71
CA THR A 70 -0.31 -0.24 -15.01
C THR A 70 0.83 0.41 -14.23
N HIS A 71 1.82 -0.33 -13.73
CA HIS A 71 2.86 0.24 -12.85
C HIS A 71 3.99 0.99 -13.56
N ALA A 72 4.06 0.97 -14.90
CA ALA A 72 5.12 1.67 -15.63
C ALA A 72 4.84 3.17 -15.89
N HIS A 73 3.62 3.67 -15.60
CA HIS A 73 3.20 4.96 -16.16
C HIS A 73 2.81 6.06 -15.17
N GLU A 74 2.44 5.77 -13.91
CA GLU A 74 1.92 6.83 -13.02
C GLU A 74 2.95 7.52 -12.12
N TYR A 75 4.13 6.94 -11.89
CA TYR A 75 5.09 7.51 -10.93
C TYR A 75 6.50 7.78 -11.50
N ASP A 76 6.73 7.51 -12.78
CA ASP A 76 8.02 7.70 -13.46
C ASP A 76 7.91 8.64 -14.68
N VAL A 77 7.22 9.77 -14.52
CA VAL A 77 7.25 10.86 -15.52
C VAL A 77 8.03 12.07 -15.01
N GLU A 78 9.19 11.82 -14.41
CA GLU A 78 10.32 12.73 -14.63
C GLU A 78 10.78 12.48 -16.07
N LYS A 79 10.35 13.36 -16.97
CA LYS A 79 10.86 13.48 -18.34
C LYS A 79 12.39 13.57 -18.28
N ASP A 80 13.07 12.48 -18.54
CA ASP A 80 14.37 12.51 -19.21
C ASP A 80 14.61 11.17 -19.89
N GLY A 81 14.67 11.25 -21.22
CA GLY A 81 14.79 10.11 -22.11
C GLY A 81 16.07 9.33 -21.86
N ASP A 82 15.95 8.22 -21.15
CA ASP A 82 16.87 7.10 -21.27
C ASP A 82 16.16 5.83 -20.81
N ASN A 83 16.43 4.77 -21.54
CA ASN A 83 15.93 3.41 -21.42
C ASN A 83 16.25 2.81 -20.04
N ARG A 84 15.43 3.13 -19.04
CA ARG A 84 15.43 2.47 -17.73
C ARG A 84 14.31 1.43 -17.73
N SER A 85 14.68 0.16 -17.68
CA SER A 85 13.74 -0.89 -17.25
C SER A 85 13.12 -0.46 -15.92
N PRO A 86 11.79 -0.59 -15.73
CA PRO A 86 11.16 -0.32 -14.44
C PRO A 86 11.89 -1.14 -13.39
N ARG A 87 12.52 -0.49 -12.42
CA ARG A 87 13.10 -1.21 -11.28
C ARG A 87 11.92 -1.65 -10.39
N PRO A 88 11.96 -2.86 -9.82
CA PRO A 88 10.94 -3.28 -8.87
C PRO A 88 10.81 -2.27 -7.73
N PHE A 89 9.56 -1.97 -7.38
CA PHE A 89 9.21 -1.16 -6.23
C PHE A 89 9.77 -1.86 -4.98
N ASN A 90 10.59 -1.17 -4.19
CA ASN A 90 11.19 -1.75 -2.99
C ASN A 90 10.59 -1.15 -1.71
N GLU A 91 10.90 -1.74 -0.56
CA GLU A 91 10.37 -1.31 0.73
C GLU A 91 10.65 0.17 1.05
N ALA A 92 11.79 0.72 0.63
CA ALA A 92 12.10 2.14 0.84
C ALA A 92 11.21 3.05 0.01
N ASP A 93 10.88 2.66 -1.22
CA ASP A 93 9.91 3.37 -2.07
C ASP A 93 8.52 3.36 -1.43
N ILE A 94 8.09 2.21 -0.87
CA ILE A 94 6.81 2.07 -0.16
C ILE A 94 6.75 2.95 1.08
N ARG A 95 7.79 2.94 1.91
CA ARG A 95 7.83 3.79 3.11
C ARG A 95 7.82 5.28 2.74
N GLY A 96 8.49 5.66 1.65
CA GLY A 96 8.41 7.00 1.09
C GLY A 96 6.99 7.38 0.66
N HIS A 97 6.29 6.47 -0.04
CA HIS A 97 4.90 6.65 -0.46
C HIS A 97 3.95 6.78 0.73
N LEU A 98 4.06 5.90 1.73
CA LEU A 98 3.26 5.95 2.97
C LEU A 98 3.37 7.30 3.67
N ALA A 99 4.59 7.85 3.75
CA ALA A 99 4.82 9.18 4.33
C ALA A 99 4.18 10.31 3.51
N ALA A 100 3.99 10.13 2.19
CA ALA A 100 3.39 11.12 1.31
C ALA A 100 1.85 11.08 1.32
N ILE A 101 1.24 9.92 1.58
CA ILE A 101 -0.22 9.74 1.61
C ILE A 101 -0.84 9.90 3.02
N ALA A 102 -0.02 10.06 4.06
CA ALA A 102 -0.45 10.32 5.43
C ALA A 102 -1.15 11.69 5.55
#